data_AF-A0A023DZ84-F1
#
_entry.id   AF-A0A023DZ84-F1
#
_cell.length_a   1.000
_cell.length_b   1.000
_cell.length_c   1.000
_cell.angle_alpha   90.00
_cell.angle_beta   90.00
_cell.angle_gamma   90.00
#
_symmetry.space_group_name_H-M   'P 1'
#
loop_
_entity.id
_entity.type
_entity.pdbx_description
1 polymer ?
#
loop_
_entity_poly.entity_id
_entity_poly.type
_entity_poly.pdbx_seq_one_letter_code
_entity_poly.pdbx_strand_id
1 'polypeptide(L)'
;MNASGVFLKGQGIDSGLFSKALISSIWEQVPKMHLMLDGTNWKFETQNINCLVLAVKVGKITFPLFWSMLDHQKNSHTQARISLLNQFKEIFGVDKILSFSADREFVGKDWITYLCDLFV
;
A
#
# COMPACT_ATOMS: atom_id res chain seq x y z
N MET A 1 0.51 -0.87 -23.49
CA MET A 1 0.48 0.12 -22.39
C MET A 1 0.67 -0.62 -21.08
N ASN A 2 1.56 -0.16 -20.21
CA ASN A 2 1.76 -0.78 -18.88
C ASN A 2 0.59 -0.45 -17.94
N ALA A 3 0.39 -1.23 -16.89
CA ALA A 3 -0.76 -1.11 -15.98
C ALA A 3 -0.89 0.29 -15.34
N SER A 4 0.23 0.98 -15.09
CA SER A 4 0.27 2.37 -14.60
C SER A 4 -0.36 3.38 -15.57
N GLY A 5 -0.28 3.13 -16.88
CA GLY A 5 -0.88 4.00 -17.90
C GLY A 5 -2.41 4.00 -17.89
N VAL A 6 -3.04 2.99 -17.29
CA VAL A 6 -4.48 2.77 -17.34
C VAL A 6 -5.17 3.27 -16.08
N PHE A 7 -4.60 2.98 -14.90
CA PHE A 7 -5.20 3.33 -13.61
C PHE A 7 -5.28 4.84 -13.40
N LEU A 8 -4.25 5.58 -13.80
CA LEU A 8 -4.18 7.05 -13.67
C LEU A 8 -4.17 7.77 -15.02
N LYS A 9 -4.59 7.10 -16.09
CA LYS A 9 -4.57 7.64 -17.46
C LYS A 9 -3.18 8.20 -17.86
N GLY A 10 -2.11 7.55 -17.41
CA GLY A 10 -0.73 7.97 -17.69
C GLY A 10 -0.24 9.16 -16.87
N GLN A 11 -1.00 9.65 -15.88
CA GLN A 11 -0.50 10.67 -14.96
C GLN A 11 0.36 10.04 -13.87
N GLY A 12 1.57 10.57 -13.69
CA GLY A 12 2.41 10.24 -12.54
C GLY A 12 1.85 10.94 -11.32
N ILE A 13 1.12 10.23 -10.46
CA ILE A 13 0.79 10.72 -9.13
C ILE A 13 1.95 10.37 -8.20
N ASP A 14 2.52 11.39 -7.57
CA ASP A 14 3.42 11.19 -6.45
C ASP A 14 2.60 10.66 -5.26
N SER A 15 2.69 9.35 -5.03
CA SER A 15 1.97 8.66 -3.96
C SER A 15 2.38 9.16 -2.57
N GLY A 16 3.59 9.70 -2.41
CA GLY A 16 4.05 10.28 -1.16
C GLY A 16 3.44 11.64 -0.86
N LEU A 17 3.42 12.54 -1.84
CA LEU A 17 2.73 13.82 -1.71
C LEU A 17 1.23 13.62 -1.52
N PHE A 18 0.63 12.72 -2.29
CA PHE A 18 -0.77 12.32 -2.13
C PHE A 18 -1.06 11.82 -0.72
N SER A 19 -0.25 10.89 -0.21
CA SER A 19 -0.42 10.33 1.13
C SER A 19 -0.31 11.39 2.23
N LYS A 20 0.70 12.27 2.16
CA LYS A 20 0.86 13.37 3.12
C LYS A 20 -0.34 14.30 3.09
N ALA A 21 -0.77 14.72 1.90
CA ALA A 21 -1.92 15.59 1.72
C ALA A 21 -3.20 14.93 2.27
N LEU A 22 -3.43 13.66 1.94
CA LEU A 22 -4.57 12.88 2.41
C LEU A 22 -4.62 12.83 3.93
N ILE A 23 -3.55 12.36 4.59
CA ILE A 23 -3.48 12.30 6.05
C ILE A 23 -3.68 13.68 6.69
N SER A 24 -3.06 14.72 6.13
CA SER A 24 -3.21 16.09 6.66
C SER A 24 -4.62 16.67 6.50
N SER A 25 -5.40 16.16 5.55
CA SER A 25 -6.77 16.61 5.27
C SER A 25 -7.83 15.91 6.13
N ILE A 26 -7.46 14.82 6.81
CA ILE A 26 -8.37 14.08 7.69
C ILE A 26 -8.59 14.93 8.95
N TRP A 27 -9.86 15.16 9.27
CA TRP A 27 -10.27 16.01 10.41
C TRP A 27 -9.89 15.42 11.78
N GLU A 28 -9.68 14.10 11.84
CA GLU A 28 -9.29 13.36 13.03
C GLU A 28 -7.77 13.21 13.09
N GLN A 29 -7.17 13.43 14.27
CA GLN A 29 -5.74 13.20 14.44
C GLN A 29 -5.43 11.70 14.32
N VAL A 30 -4.41 11.36 13.54
CA VAL A 30 -3.96 9.97 13.34
C VAL A 30 -2.55 9.80 13.91
N PRO A 31 -2.37 9.81 15.25
CA PRO A 31 -1.05 9.80 15.87
C PRO A 31 -0.31 8.48 15.66
N LYS A 32 -1.05 7.37 15.59
CA LYS A 32 -0.58 6.06 15.13
C LYS A 32 -1.61 5.42 14.19
N MET A 33 -1.13 4.56 13.31
CA MET A 33 -1.84 4.10 12.12
C MET A 33 -1.96 2.58 12.12
N HIS A 34 -3.17 2.08 11.94
CA HIS A 34 -3.41 0.69 11.58
C HIS A 34 -3.28 0.55 10.07
N LEU A 35 -2.25 -0.15 9.62
CA LEU A 35 -1.96 -0.37 8.21
C LEU A 35 -2.58 -1.67 7.72
N MET A 36 -3.12 -1.62 6.50
CA MET A 36 -3.77 -2.75 5.84
C MET A 36 -3.17 -2.91 4.44
N LEU A 37 -2.72 -4.11 4.10
CA LEU A 37 -2.18 -4.42 2.78
C LEU A 37 -3.10 -5.42 2.07
N ASP A 38 -3.52 -5.09 0.87
CA ASP A 38 -4.37 -5.95 0.07
C ASP A 38 -4.07 -5.85 -1.43
N GLY A 39 -4.29 -6.96 -2.15
CA GLY A 39 -4.20 -7.04 -3.59
C GLY A 39 -5.58 -6.92 -4.23
N THR A 40 -5.75 -6.00 -5.17
CA THR A 40 -7.00 -5.83 -5.91
C THR A 40 -6.77 -5.99 -7.41
N ASN A 41 -7.68 -6.70 -8.09
CA ASN A 41 -7.73 -6.80 -9.54
C ASN A 41 -8.92 -6.01 -10.05
N TRP A 42 -8.66 -5.02 -10.90
CA TRP A 42 -9.69 -4.28 -11.61
C TRP A 42 -9.69 -4.70 -13.06
N LYS A 43 -10.88 -4.84 -13.64
CA LYS A 43 -11.04 -5.17 -15.05
C LYS A 43 -11.59 -3.96 -15.79
N PHE A 44 -10.78 -3.38 -16.67
CA PHE A 44 -11.18 -2.30 -17.56
C PHE A 44 -11.27 -2.87 -18.98
N GLU A 45 -12.50 -3.09 -19.45
CA GLU A 45 -12.79 -3.82 -20.70
C GLU A 45 -12.08 -5.19 -20.76
N THR A 46 -11.09 -5.33 -21.63
CA THR A 46 -10.29 -6.55 -21.79
C THR A 46 -9.01 -6.53 -20.96
N GLN A 47 -8.67 -5.40 -20.34
CA GLN A 47 -7.43 -5.19 -19.61
C GLN A 47 -7.59 -5.46 -18.11
N ASN A 48 -6.67 -6.24 -17.56
CA ASN A 48 -6.55 -6.44 -16.12
C ASN A 48 -5.56 -5.43 -15.53
N ILE A 49 -5.97 -4.82 -14.43
CA ILE A 49 -5.18 -3.88 -13.66
C ILE A 49 -5.04 -4.47 -12.26
N ASN A 50 -3.89 -5.08 -12.00
CA ASN A 50 -3.57 -5.62 -10.67
C ASN A 50 -2.83 -4.56 -9.87
N CYS A 51 -3.29 -4.33 -8.66
CA CYS A 51 -2.75 -3.31 -7.79
C CYS A 51 -2.57 -3.87 -6.38
N LEU A 52 -1.38 -3.72 -5.82
CA LEU A 52 -1.15 -3.93 -4.40
C LEU A 52 -1.30 -2.59 -3.70
N VAL A 53 -2.18 -2.49 -2.71
CA VAL A 53 -2.50 -1.24 -2.02
C VAL A 53 -2.15 -1.35 -0.54
N LEU A 54 -1.37 -0.38 -0.05
CA LEU A 54 -1.17 -0.15 1.37
C LEU A 54 -2.08 1.00 1.81
N ALA A 55 -2.95 0.71 2.77
CA ALA A 55 -3.97 1.61 3.24
C ALA A 55 -3.87 1.83 4.75
N VAL A 56 -4.51 2.89 5.24
CA VAL A 56 -4.63 3.22 6.66
C VAL A 56 -6.09 3.24 7.07
N LYS A 57 -6.39 2.70 8.25
CA LYS A 57 -7.70 2.82 8.87
C LYS A 57 -7.74 4.08 9.76
N VAL A 58 -8.75 4.94 9.53
CA VAL A 58 -9.12 6.05 10.41
C VAL A 58 -10.58 5.90 10.83
N GLY A 59 -10.81 5.77 12.13
CA GLY A 59 -12.13 5.43 12.67
C GLY A 59 -12.66 4.12 12.08
N LYS A 60 -13.70 4.22 11.23
CA LYS A 60 -14.34 3.09 10.54
C LYS A 60 -14.07 3.06 9.03
N ILE A 61 -13.24 3.96 8.53
CA ILE A 61 -12.98 4.14 7.09
C ILE A 61 -11.52 3.80 6.81
N THR A 62 -11.27 3.16 5.66
CA THR A 62 -9.93 2.83 5.20
C THR A 62 -9.58 3.66 3.98
N PHE A 63 -8.42 4.31 4.02
CA PHE A 63 -7.94 5.22 2.99
C PHE A 63 -6.67 4.65 2.33
N PRO A 64 -6.57 4.63 0.99
CA PRO A 64 -5.35 4.19 0.32
C PRO A 64 -4.24 5.22 0.52
N LEU A 65 -3.03 4.76 0.85
CA LEU A 65 -1.84 5.61 0.94
C LEU A 65 -0.94 5.37 -0.28
N PHE A 66 -0.47 4.14 -0.42
CA PHE A 66 0.51 3.78 -1.44
C PHE A 66 0.00 2.60 -2.28
N TRP A 67 0.49 2.52 -3.51
CA TRP A 67 0.15 1.41 -4.39
C TRP A 67 1.28 1.02 -5.31
N SER A 68 1.27 -0.24 -5.74
CA SER A 68 2.18 -0.80 -6.74
C SER A 68 1.36 -1.51 -7.81
N MET A 69 1.59 -1.14 -9.07
CA MET A 69 0.98 -1.82 -10.22
C MET A 69 1.74 -3.11 -10.47
N LEU A 70 1.02 -4.23 -10.52
CA LEU A 70 1.62 -5.55 -10.73
C LEU A 70 1.45 -5.97 -12.19
N ASP A 71 2.54 -6.43 -12.81
CA ASP A 71 2.57 -6.83 -14.22
C ASP A 71 1.86 -8.17 -14.50
N HIS A 72 1.38 -8.88 -13.47
CA HIS A 72 0.74 -10.19 -13.57
C HIS A 72 -0.42 -10.35 -12.59
N GLN A 73 -1.30 -11.31 -12.88
CA GLN A 73 -2.51 -11.63 -12.10
C GLN A 73 -2.26 -12.51 -10.86
N LYS A 74 -1.00 -12.87 -10.57
CA LYS A 74 -0.64 -13.69 -9.41
C LYS A 74 -0.23 -12.81 -8.22
N ASN A 75 -0.16 -13.42 -7.03
CA ASN A 75 0.20 -12.75 -5.77
C ASN A 75 1.40 -11.82 -5.92
N SER A 76 1.35 -10.69 -5.22
CA SER A 76 2.43 -9.71 -5.23
C SER A 76 3.76 -10.33 -4.80
N HIS A 77 4.84 -9.91 -5.45
CA HIS A 77 6.18 -10.29 -5.03
C HIS A 77 6.52 -9.65 -3.67
N THR A 78 7.31 -10.35 -2.85
CA THR A 78 7.83 -9.84 -1.57
C THR A 78 8.40 -8.43 -1.69
N GLN A 79 9.14 -8.15 -2.77
CA GLN A 79 9.73 -6.84 -3.01
C GLN A 79 8.69 -5.72 -3.13
N ALA A 80 7.54 -5.98 -3.77
CA ALA A 80 6.48 -4.97 -3.91
C ALA A 80 5.87 -4.61 -2.54
N ARG A 81 5.64 -5.63 -1.70
CA ARG A 81 5.11 -5.45 -0.34
C ARG A 81 6.08 -4.65 0.54
N ILE A 82 7.36 -5.02 0.52
CA ILE A 82 8.44 -4.32 1.23
C ILE A 82 8.58 -2.87 0.75
N SER A 83 8.51 -2.65 -0.56
CA SER A 83 8.63 -1.29 -1.14
C SER A 83 7.55 -0.35 -0.61
N LEU A 84 6.29 -0.80 -0.50
CA LEU A 84 5.20 0.03 0.04
C LEU A 84 5.41 0.35 1.53
N LEU A 85 5.87 -0.62 2.33
CA LEU A 85 6.16 -0.39 3.75
C LEU A 85 7.38 0.52 3.95
N ASN A 86 8.40 0.42 3.10
CA ASN A 86 9.54 1.34 3.12
C ASN A 86 9.12 2.77 2.75
N GLN A 87 8.26 2.95 1.74
CA GLN A 87 7.71 4.28 1.41
C GLN A 87 6.95 4.87 2.61
N PHE A 88 6.12 4.06 3.29
CA PHE A 88 5.45 4.48 4.51
C PHE A 88 6.46 4.93 5.57
N LYS A 89 7.49 4.12 5.84
CA LYS A 89 8.54 4.42 6.82
C LYS A 89 9.27 5.72 6.51
N GLU A 90 9.63 5.95 5.25
CA GLU A 90 10.33 7.16 4.81
C GLU A 90 9.46 8.42 4.98
N ILE A 91 8.15 8.30 4.75
CA ILE A 91 7.24 9.44 4.74
C ILE A 91 6.69 9.78 6.11
N PHE A 92 6.28 8.77 6.88
CA PHE A 92 5.57 8.95 8.15
C PHE A 92 6.41 8.55 9.36
N GLY A 93 7.42 7.69 9.19
CA GLY A 93 8.18 7.09 10.30
C GLY A 93 7.57 5.78 10.78
N VAL A 94 8.43 4.85 11.24
CA VAL A 94 8.00 3.54 11.74
C VAL A 94 7.24 3.64 13.08
N ASP A 95 7.53 4.66 13.88
CA ASP A 95 6.86 4.96 15.17
C ASP A 95 5.36 5.23 15.02
N LYS A 96 4.94 5.60 13.80
CA LYS A 96 3.54 5.80 13.44
C LYS A 96 2.79 4.51 13.21
N ILE A 97 3.43 3.35 13.09
CA ILE A 97 2.71 2.11 12.88
C ILE A 97 2.19 1.59 14.23
N LEU A 98 0.86 1.46 14.36
CA LEU A 98 0.21 0.82 15.51
C LEU A 98 0.07 -0.69 15.31
N SER A 99 -0.35 -1.09 14.11
CA SER A 99 -0.45 -2.49 13.72
C SER A 99 -0.41 -2.61 12.21
N PHE A 100 -0.13 -3.81 11.72
CA PHE A 100 -0.19 -4.15 10.31
C PHE A 100 -1.02 -5.43 10.12
N SER A 101 -1.94 -5.42 9.15
CA SER A 101 -2.76 -6.56 8.78
C SER A 101 -2.70 -6.81 7.28
N ALA A 102 -2.59 -8.07 6.89
CA ALA A 102 -2.63 -8.50 5.51
C ALA A 102 -3.20 -9.93 5.45
N ASP A 103 -3.76 -10.31 4.31
CA ASP A 103 -4.33 -11.64 4.12
C ASP A 103 -3.29 -12.77 4.16
N ARG A 104 -3.76 -13.96 4.51
CA ARG A 104 -2.93 -15.17 4.69
C ARG A 104 -2.17 -15.61 3.44
N GLU A 105 -2.54 -15.10 2.26
CA GLU A 105 -1.86 -15.39 1.01
C GLU A 105 -0.49 -14.71 0.88
N PHE A 106 -0.25 -13.66 1.69
CA PHE A 106 1.00 -12.96 1.77
C PHE A 106 2.01 -13.71 2.63
N VAL A 107 2.58 -14.79 2.07
CA VAL A 107 3.57 -15.65 2.73
C VAL A 107 4.99 -15.42 2.20
N GLY A 108 5.98 -16.07 2.81
CA GLY A 108 7.37 -16.09 2.37
C GLY A 108 8.36 -15.74 3.49
N LYS A 109 9.49 -16.47 3.57
CA LYS A 109 10.48 -16.29 4.63
C LYS A 109 10.99 -14.85 4.70
N ASP A 110 11.39 -14.27 3.57
CA ASP A 110 11.92 -12.91 3.50
C ASP A 110 10.87 -11.86 3.89
N TRP A 111 9.60 -12.12 3.55
CA TRP A 111 8.49 -11.26 3.94
C TRP A 111 8.28 -11.25 5.45
N ILE A 112 8.20 -12.43 6.07
CA ILE A 112 8.02 -12.56 7.51
C ILE A 112 9.24 -12.02 8.26
N THR A 113 10.46 -12.28 7.76
CA THR A 113 11.70 -11.74 8.35
C THR A 113 11.68 -10.22 8.33
N TYR A 114 11.35 -9.60 7.20
CA TYR A 114 11.21 -8.15 7.10
C TYR A 114 10.17 -7.59 8.08
N LEU A 115 9.00 -8.24 8.23
CA LEU A 115 7.99 -7.82 9.20
C LEU A 115 8.50 -7.92 10.64
N CYS A 116 9.21 -8.99 10.99
CA CYS A 116 9.83 -9.12 12.31
C CYS A 116 10.81 -7.97 12.57
N ASP A 117 11.69 -7.68 11.61
CA ASP A 117 12.69 -6.61 11.73
C ASP A 117 12.05 -5.20 11.75
N LEU A 118 10.86 -5.03 11.18
CA LEU A 118 10.16 -3.75 11.14
C LEU A 118 9.49 -3.40 12.48
N PHE A 119 9.04 -4.41 13.23
CA PHE A 119 8.25 -4.25 14.46
C PHE A 119 9.03 -4.50 15.76
N VAL A 120 10.30 -4.87 15.64
CA VAL A 120 11.25 -5.02 16.76
C VAL A 120 12.08 -3.75 16.90
#